data_AF-H0F9W4-F1
#
_entry.id   AF-H0F9W4-F1
#
_cell.length_a   1.000
_cell.length_b   1.000
_cell.length_c   1.000
_cell.angle_alpha   90.00
_cell.angle_beta   90.00
_cell.angle_gamma   90.00
#
_symmetry.space_group_name_H-M   'P 1'
#
loop_
_entity.id
_entity.type
_entity.pdbx_description
1 polymer ?
#
loop_
_entity_poly.entity_id
_entity_poly.type
_entity_poly.pdbx_seq_one_letter_code
_entity_poly.pdbx_strand_id
1 'polypeptide(L)' 'MSFRLAGGSTMLLKRASGVRIVCHAGALWISEYRRLDDSVLHAGESLTVGSNRDVVLSGLPDAQVALLSQGGAARC' A
#
# COMPACT_ATOMS: atom_id res chain seq x y z
N MET A 1 -1.80 9.44 5.40
CA MET A 1 -3.10 8.96 5.92
C MET A 1 -2.91 7.56 6.50
N SER A 2 -3.53 7.20 7.61
CA SER A 2 -3.47 5.85 8.19
C SER A 2 -4.86 5.24 8.37
N PHE A 3 -4.96 3.92 8.28
CA PHE A 3 -6.21 3.17 8.43
C PHE A 3 -5.94 1.72 8.84
N ARG A 4 -7.00 1.03 9.29
CA ARG A 4 -6.98 -0.42 9.52
C ARG A 4 -7.72 -1.11 8.38
N LEU A 5 -7.14 -2.16 7.84
CA LEU A 5 -7.83 -3.14 7.00
C LEU A 5 -8.10 -4.39 7.82
N ALA A 6 -9.38 -4.72 8.00
CA ALA A 6 -9.79 -5.96 8.64
C ALA A 6 -9.63 -7.16 7.68
N GLY A 7 -9.72 -8.37 8.24
CA GLY A 7 -9.59 -9.61 7.48
C GLY A 7 -10.57 -9.68 6.32
N GLY A 8 -10.04 -9.91 5.12
CA GLY A 8 -10.85 -9.99 3.89
C GLY A 8 -11.39 -8.65 3.40
N SER A 9 -11.09 -7.54 4.06
CA SER A 9 -11.40 -6.20 3.55
C SER A 9 -10.35 -5.74 2.57
N THR A 10 -10.78 -4.97 1.57
CA THR A 10 -9.89 -4.42 0.53
C THR A 10 -10.01 -2.91 0.39
N MET A 11 -8.92 -2.27 -0.02
CA MET A 11 -8.88 -0.87 -0.42
C MET A 11 -8.23 -0.72 -1.79
N LEU A 12 -8.87 0.04 -2.68
CA LEU A 12 -8.35 0.39 -3.99
C LEU A 12 -7.67 1.76 -3.93
N LEU A 13 -6.38 1.80 -4.28
CA LEU A 13 -5.64 3.03 -4.49
C LEU A 13 -5.56 3.33 -5.99
N LYS A 14 -6.15 4.46 -6.40
CA LYS A 14 -6.08 4.95 -7.78
C LYS A 14 -4.92 5.93 -7.91
N ARG A 15 -4.11 5.79 -8.96
CA ARG A 15 -2.96 6.68 -9.25
C ARG A 15 -1.98 6.80 -8.08
N ALA A 16 -1.58 5.67 -7.50
CA ALA A 16 -0.76 5.62 -6.29
C ALA A 16 0.76 5.73 -6.53
N SER A 17 1.20 6.08 -7.74
CA SER A 17 2.63 6.22 -8.05
C SER A 17 3.33 7.18 -7.09
N GLY A 18 4.48 6.75 -6.56
CA GLY A 18 5.25 7.48 -5.57
C GLY A 18 4.69 7.41 -4.14
N VAL A 19 3.55 6.74 -3.90
CA VAL A 19 3.05 6.51 -2.54
C VAL A 19 3.88 5.41 -1.88
N ARG A 20 4.41 5.71 -0.69
CA ARG A 20 4.99 4.71 0.20
C ARG A 20 3.90 4.13 1.10
N ILE A 21 3.71 2.82 1.01
CA ILE A 21 2.78 2.01 1.79
C ILE A 21 3.59 1.37 2.92
N VAL A 22 3.18 1.59 4.16
CA VAL A 22 3.84 1.05 5.36
C VAL A 22 2.84 0.17 6.10
N CYS A 23 3.26 -1.06 6.44
CA CYS A 23 2.51 -1.97 7.30
C CYS A 23 3.05 -1.83 8.73
N HIS A 24 2.30 -1.20 9.64
CA HIS A 24 2.70 -1.03 11.03
C HIS A 24 2.45 -2.27 11.88
N ALA A 25 1.38 -3.00 11.60
CA ALA A 25 1.01 -4.20 12.35
C ALA A 25 0.24 -5.17 11.45
N GLY A 26 0.38 -6.47 11.74
CA GLY A 26 -0.23 -7.56 10.99
C GLY A 26 0.44 -7.81 9.64
N ALA A 27 -0.34 -8.21 8.63
CA ALA A 27 0.18 -8.40 7.27
C ALA A 27 -0.76 -7.83 6.21
N LEU A 28 -0.16 -7.28 5.15
CA LEU A 28 -0.84 -6.59 4.07
C LEU A 28 -0.47 -7.25 2.73
N TRP A 29 -1.46 -7.76 2.01
CA TRP A 29 -1.27 -8.19 0.63
C TRP A 29 -1.50 -7.00 -0.31
N ILE A 30 -0.57 -6.80 -1.21
CA ILE A 30 -0.55 -5.78 -2.25
C ILE A 30 -0.57 -6.46 -3.62
N SER A 31 -1.53 -6.09 -4.45
CA SER A 31 -1.58 -6.48 -5.86
C SER A 31 -1.71 -5.27 -6.77
N GLU A 32 -1.00 -5.28 -7.90
CA GLU A 32 -1.04 -4.22 -8.90
C GLU A 32 -1.78 -4.68 -10.15
N TYR A 33 -2.63 -3.81 -10.72
CA TYR A 33 -3.37 -4.14 -11.93
C TYR A 33 -2.42 -4.53 -13.09
N ARG A 34 -2.71 -5.66 -13.76
CA ARG A 34 -1.89 -6.23 -14.85
C ARG A 34 -0.43 -6.51 -14.47
N ARG A 35 -0.15 -6.78 -13.20
CA ARG A 35 1.12 -7.33 -12.72
C ARG A 35 0.87 -8.77 -12.28
N LEU A 36 1.78 -9.68 -12.61
CA LEU A 36 1.69 -11.08 -12.22
C LEU A 36 2.12 -11.27 -10.76
N ASP A 37 3.11 -10.48 -10.34
CA ASP A 37 3.70 -10.57 -9.01
C ASP A 37 2.93 -9.73 -8.02
N ASP A 38 2.55 -10.36 -6.92
CA ASP A 38 2.03 -9.71 -5.73
C ASP A 38 3.13 -9.51 -4.69
N SER A 39 2.89 -8.64 -3.73
CA SER A 39 3.76 -8.42 -2.58
C SER A 39 3.00 -8.61 -1.29
N VAL A 40 3.65 -9.18 -0.28
CA VAL A 40 3.14 -9.23 1.09
C VAL A 40 4.06 -8.39 1.96
N LEU A 41 3.49 -7.47 2.73
CA LEU A 41 4.20 -6.71 3.75
C LEU A 41 3.80 -7.20 5.13
N HIS A 42 4.78 -7.60 5.92
CA HIS A 42 4.66 -7.86 7.34
C HIS A 42 4.83 -6.57 8.15
N ALA A 43 4.52 -6.64 9.44
CA ALA A 43 4.70 -5.53 10.37
C ALA A 43 6.13 -4.99 10.33
N GLY A 44 6.26 -3.67 10.15
CA GLY A 44 7.52 -2.96 9.99
C GLY A 44 7.99 -2.79 8.55
N GLU A 45 7.39 -3.50 7.59
CA GLU A 45 7.80 -3.44 6.19
C GLU A 45 7.09 -2.32 5.42
N SER A 46 7.70 -1.93 4.29
CA SER A 46 7.15 -0.90 3.42
C SER A 46 7.46 -1.17 1.95
N LEU A 47 6.58 -0.69 1.08
CA LEU A 47 6.73 -0.72 -0.37
C LEU A 47 6.42 0.65 -0.95
N THR A 48 7.23 1.09 -1.93
CA THR A 48 6.94 2.31 -2.68
C THR A 48 6.37 1.92 -4.03
N VAL A 49 5.17 2.42 -4.35
CA VAL A 49 4.51 2.11 -5.62
C VAL A 49 5.25 2.84 -6.74
N GLY A 50 5.89 2.08 -7.63
CA GLY A 50 6.65 2.63 -8.75
C GLY A 50 5.83 2.84 -10.03
N SER A 51 4.59 2.36 -10.07
CA SER A 51 3.75 2.38 -11.27
C SER A 51 2.55 3.33 -11.14
N ASN A 52 2.05 3.83 -12.28
CA ASN A 52 0.81 4.63 -12.33
C ASN A 52 -0.46 3.75 -12.36
N ARG A 53 -0.34 2.47 -12.03
CA ARG A 53 -1.46 1.52 -12.08
C ARG A 53 -2.26 1.58 -10.79
N ASP A 54 -3.46 1.03 -10.85
CA ASP A 54 -4.29 0.84 -9.66
C ASP A 54 -3.69 -0.26 -8.79
N VAL A 55 -3.69 -0.04 -7.48
CA VAL A 55 -3.15 -0.95 -6.47
C VAL A 55 -4.26 -1.36 -5.52
N VAL A 56 -4.41 -2.67 -5.29
CA VAL A 56 -5.34 -3.22 -4.31
C VAL A 56 -4.56 -3.63 -3.07
N LEU A 57 -5.07 -3.22 -1.91
CA LEU A 57 -4.55 -3.55 -0.60
C LEU A 57 -5.56 -4.43 0.13
N SER A 58 -5.11 -5.54 0.72
CA SER A 58 -5.94 -6.49 1.45
C SER A 58 -5.33 -6.86 2.80
N GLY A 59 -6.11 -6.77 3.87
CA GLY A 59 -5.65 -7.14 5.22
C GLY A 59 -5.61 -8.65 5.44
N LEU A 60 -4.52 -9.15 6.05
CA LEU A 60 -4.30 -10.56 6.36
C LEU A 60 -3.78 -10.75 7.81
N PRO A 61 -4.62 -11.17 8.78
CA PRO A 61 -6.05 -10.89 8.86
C PRO A 61 -6.28 -9.39 9.12
N ASP A 62 -5.65 -8.78 10.11
CA ASP A 62 -5.71 -7.33 10.32
C ASP A 62 -4.43 -6.67 9.85
N ALA A 63 -4.53 -5.51 9.18
CA ALA A 63 -3.36 -4.70 8.84
C ALA A 63 -3.56 -3.26 9.32
N GLN A 64 -2.59 -2.72 10.06
CA GLN A 64 -2.51 -1.27 10.30
C GLN A 64 -1.62 -0.66 9.23
N VAL A 65 -2.18 0.20 8.39
CA VAL A 65 -1.52 0.69 7.19
C VAL A 65 -1.39 2.20 7.25
N ALA A 66 -0.22 2.72 6.85
CA ALA A 66 -0.01 4.13 6.57
C ALA A 66 0.38 4.35 5.11
N LEU A 67 -0.27 5.32 4.49
CA LEU A 67 0.07 5.84 3.16
C LEU A 67 0.78 7.17 3.33
N LEU A 68 2.03 7.22 2.87
CA LEU A 68 2.87 8.40 2.83
C LEU A 68 2.97 8.84 1.38
N SER A 69 2.31 9.93 1.02
CA SER A 69 2.48 10.56 -0.28
C SER A 69 3.81 11.30 -0.29
N GLN A 70 4.65 11.07 -1.29
CA GLN A 70 5.78 11.96 -1.57
C GLN A 70 5.25 13.25 -2.22
N GLY A 71 4.57 14.08 -1.44
CA GLY A 71 4.11 15.40 -1.86
C GLY A 71 5.08 16.49 -1.41
N GLY A 72 5.97 16.93 -2.30
CA GLY A 72 6.56 18.27 -2.21
C GLY A 72 8.08 18.39 -2.09
N ALA A 73 8.88 17.79 -2.99
CA ALA A 73 10.07 18.50 -3.46
C ALA A 73 9.63 19.37 -4.64
N ALA A 74 9.09 20.55 -4.32
CA ALA A 74 9.08 21.62 -5.30
C ALA A 74 10.50 21.77 -5.84
N ARG A 75 10.60 21.83 -7.15
CA ARG A 75 11.80 22.31 -7.84
C ARG A 75 12.04 23.73 -7.28
N CYS A 76 13.14 23.91 -6.57
CA CYS A 76 13.77 25.19 -6.31
C CYS A 76 15.20 25.08 -6.82
#